data_AF-A0A974S0B6-F1
#
_entry.id   AF-A0A974S0B6-F1
#
_cell.length_a   1.000
_cell.length_b   1.000
_cell.length_c   1.000
_cell.angle_alpha   90.00
_cell.angle_beta   90.00
_cell.angle_gamma   90.00
#
_symmetry.space_group_name_H-M   'P 1'
#
loop_
_entity.id
_entity.type
_entity.pdbx_description
1 polymer ?
#
loop_
_entity_poly.entity_id
_entity_poly.type
_entity_poly.pdbx_seq_one_letter_code
_entity_poly.pdbx_strand_id
1 'polypeptide(L)'
;MKKLKKRQIIIILSVLVGGFILFSVYDYFNTQKKEEQYQAFMEESSELTDGYDIISFGFRPDKKTINVYVPLEEKSRNEIVTSFERISQKYGMKDFEVKVKAIKKGDPIEN
;
A
#
# COMPACT_ATOMS: atom_id res chain seq x y z
N MET A 1 41.15 -25.74 27.37
CA MET A 1 39.90 -25.64 26.55
C MET A 1 39.04 -24.39 26.81
N LYS A 2 39.11 -23.69 27.96
CA LYS A 2 38.24 -22.53 28.27
C LYS A 2 38.40 -21.30 27.33
N LYS A 3 39.60 -21.04 26.79
CA LYS A 3 39.88 -19.91 25.87
C LYS A 3 39.21 -20.03 24.49
N LEU A 4 39.14 -21.25 23.95
CA LEU A 4 38.53 -21.53 22.64
C LEU A 4 37.00 -21.34 22.68
N LYS A 5 36.34 -21.83 23.74
CA LYS A 5 34.88 -21.64 23.94
C LYS A 5 34.49 -20.16 24.04
N LYS A 6 35.28 -19.34 24.76
CA LYS A 6 35.04 -17.88 24.85
C LYS A 6 35.15 -17.17 23.50
N ARG A 7 36.12 -17.53 22.66
CA ARG A 7 36.26 -16.96 21.31
C ARG A 7 35.09 -17.35 20.39
N GLN A 8 34.63 -18.61 20.44
CA GLN A 8 33.45 -19.04 19.67
C GLN A 8 32.19 -18.28 20.08
N ILE A 9 31.96 -18.07 21.38
CA ILE A 9 30.80 -17.30 21.86
C ILE A 9 30.84 -15.86 21.34
N ILE A 10 32.00 -15.21 21.36
CA ILE A 10 32.16 -13.83 20.85
C ILE A 10 31.85 -13.79 19.36
N ILE A 11 32.39 -14.72 18.56
CA ILE A 11 32.14 -14.76 17.11
C ILE A 11 30.65 -14.97 16.79
N ILE A 12 29.99 -15.89 17.50
CA ILE A 12 28.55 -16.16 17.33
C ILE A 12 27.73 -14.90 17.70
N LEU A 13 28.10 -14.22 18.78
CA LEU A 13 27.43 -12.99 19.22
C LEU A 13 27.60 -11.86 18.18
N SER A 14 28.80 -11.71 17.61
CA SER A 14 29.08 -10.72 16.55
C SER A 14 28.25 -10.97 15.29
N VAL A 15 28.09 -12.24 14.88
CA VAL A 15 27.28 -12.61 13.71
C VAL A 15 25.80 -12.36 13.97
N LEU A 16 25.30 -12.64 15.17
CA LEU A 16 23.91 -12.37 15.56
C LEU A 16 23.61 -10.87 15.55
N VAL A 17 24.50 -10.04 16.13
CA VAL A 17 24.33 -8.58 16.13
C VAL A 17 24.40 -8.02 14.72
N GLY A 18 25.35 -8.48 13.90
CA GLY A 18 25.45 -8.07 12.49
C GLY A 18 24.20 -8.45 11.69
N GLY A 19 23.68 -9.66 11.87
CA GLY A 19 22.44 -10.11 11.24
C GLY A 19 21.22 -9.30 11.67
N PHE A 20 21.12 -8.97 12.95
CA PHE A 20 20.02 -8.14 13.49
C PHE A 20 20.02 -6.71 12.91
N ILE A 21 21.20 -6.09 12.79
CA ILE A 21 21.33 -4.77 12.19
C ILE A 21 20.91 -4.82 10.71
N LEU A 22 21.43 -5.78 9.94
CA LEU A 22 21.08 -5.94 8.52
C LEU A 22 19.58 -6.18 8.33
N PHE A 23 18.96 -7.00 9.17
CA PHE A 23 17.52 -7.22 9.16
C PHE A 23 16.73 -5.93 9.45
N SER A 24 17.15 -5.17 10.47
CA SER A 24 16.46 -3.94 10.87
C SER A 24 16.56 -2.85 9.80
N VAL A 25 17.73 -2.70 9.17
CA VAL A 25 17.93 -1.77 8.05
C VAL A 25 17.10 -2.19 6.85
N TYR A 26 17.06 -3.49 6.52
CA TYR A 26 16.24 -3.99 5.42
C TYR A 26 14.74 -3.71 5.65
N ASP A 27 14.24 -3.98 6.86
CA ASP A 27 12.84 -3.76 7.20
C ASP A 27 12.46 -2.27 7.15
N TYR A 28 13.35 -1.38 7.61
CA TYR A 28 13.18 0.06 7.52
C TYR A 28 13.08 0.54 6.06
N PHE A 29 14.02 0.13 5.19
CA PHE A 29 13.97 0.50 3.77
C PHE A 29 12.73 -0.06 3.07
N ASN A 30 12.31 -1.28 3.43
CA ASN A 30 11.14 -1.88 2.84
C ASN A 30 9.83 -1.17 3.27
N THR A 31 9.80 -0.68 4.51
CA THR A 31 8.67 0.10 5.03
C THR A 31 8.59 1.47 4.35
N GLN A 32 9.72 2.19 4.26
CA GLN A 32 9.83 3.47 3.55
C GLN A 32 9.35 3.35 2.09
N LYS A 33 9.81 2.31 1.38
CA LYS A 33 9.42 2.08 -0.02
C LYS A 33 7.92 1.86 -0.18
N LYS A 34 7.27 1.15 0.75
CA LYS A 34 5.81 0.95 0.72
C LYS A 34 5.05 2.25 0.97
N GLU A 35 5.58 3.09 1.85
CA GLU A 35 4.96 4.38 2.18
C GLU A 35 5.07 5.36 1.01
N GLU A 36 6.23 5.42 0.35
CA GLU A 36 6.41 6.19 -0.90
C GLU A 36 5.48 5.70 -2.02
N GLN A 37 5.35 4.39 -2.20
CA GLN A 37 4.42 3.79 -3.18
C GLN A 37 2.97 4.15 -2.88
N TYR A 38 2.58 4.12 -1.60
CA TYR A 38 1.24 4.48 -1.17
C TYR A 38 0.95 5.96 -1.42
N GLN A 39 1.88 6.86 -1.08
CA GLN A 39 1.71 8.29 -1.32
C GLN A 39 1.58 8.59 -2.82
N ALA A 40 2.43 7.98 -3.64
CA ALA A 40 2.35 8.15 -5.10
C ALA A 40 1.04 7.59 -5.69
N PHE A 41 0.53 6.48 -5.15
CA PHE A 41 -0.80 5.96 -5.51
C PHE A 41 -1.91 6.95 -5.13
N MET A 42 -1.87 7.53 -3.93
CA MET A 42 -2.87 8.50 -3.47
C MET A 42 -2.86 9.77 -4.31
N GLU A 43 -1.67 10.26 -4.68
CA GLU A 43 -1.50 11.46 -5.51
C GLU A 43 -2.07 11.25 -6.92
N GLU A 44 -1.65 10.19 -7.63
CA GLU A 44 -2.16 9.90 -8.99
C GLU A 44 -3.66 9.54 -8.98
N SER A 45 -4.16 8.90 -7.93
CA SER A 45 -5.59 8.63 -7.75
C SER A 45 -6.40 9.90 -7.47
N SER A 46 -5.80 10.88 -6.80
CA SER A 46 -6.42 12.19 -6.56
C SER A 46 -6.55 12.97 -7.87
N GLU A 47 -5.52 12.95 -8.72
CA GLU A 47 -5.61 13.56 -10.06
C GLU A 47 -6.71 12.89 -10.91
N LEU A 48 -6.86 11.57 -10.80
CA LEU A 48 -7.95 10.84 -11.44
C LEU A 48 -9.33 11.25 -10.88
N THR A 49 -9.40 11.58 -9.59
CA THR A 49 -10.63 12.06 -8.93
C THR A 49 -11.04 13.44 -9.45
N ASP A 50 -10.10 14.27 -9.88
CA ASP A 50 -10.43 15.56 -10.52
C ASP A 50 -10.88 15.40 -11.98
N GLY A 51 -10.46 14.31 -12.65
CA GLY A 51 -10.80 14.02 -14.05
C GLY A 51 -12.14 13.31 -14.27
N TYR A 52 -12.70 12.67 -13.23
CA TYR A 52 -13.99 11.97 -13.25
C TYR A 52 -14.91 12.53 -12.16
N ASP A 53 -16.22 12.27 -12.21
CA ASP A 53 -17.14 12.70 -11.14
C ASP A 53 -17.04 11.73 -9.95
N ILE A 54 -15.89 11.70 -9.27
CA ILE A 54 -15.65 10.83 -8.10
C ILE A 54 -15.91 11.64 -6.83
N ILE A 55 -16.82 11.14 -5.98
CA ILE A 55 -17.17 11.77 -4.70
C ILE A 55 -16.03 11.59 -3.70
N SER A 56 -15.48 10.39 -3.64
CA SER A 56 -14.41 10.02 -2.71
C SER A 56 -13.83 8.66 -3.12
N PHE A 57 -12.63 8.34 -2.64
CA PHE A 57 -12.13 6.99 -2.65
C PHE A 57 -11.50 6.64 -1.30
N GLY A 58 -11.62 5.37 -0.90
CA GLY A 58 -11.15 4.83 0.36
C GLY A 58 -10.20 3.66 0.12
N PHE A 59 -9.08 3.67 0.83
CA PHE A 59 -8.06 2.63 0.74
C PHE A 59 -8.08 1.74 1.96
N ARG A 60 -8.35 0.44 1.77
CA ARG A 60 -8.42 -0.57 2.83
C ARG A 60 -7.30 -1.60 2.69
N PRO A 61 -6.16 -1.42 3.39
CA PRO A 61 -5.05 -2.36 3.34
C PRO A 61 -5.36 -3.69 4.02
N ASP A 62 -6.22 -3.70 5.04
CA ASP A 62 -6.67 -4.89 5.76
C ASP A 62 -7.44 -5.87 4.86
N LYS A 63 -8.33 -5.32 4.02
CA LYS A 63 -9.18 -6.08 3.08
C LYS A 63 -8.61 -6.14 1.67
N LYS A 64 -7.43 -5.52 1.44
CA LYS A 64 -6.84 -5.34 0.11
C LYS A 64 -7.87 -4.82 -0.89
N THR A 65 -8.59 -3.76 -0.53
CA THR A 65 -9.67 -3.21 -1.35
C THR A 65 -9.48 -1.71 -1.53
N ILE A 66 -9.68 -1.22 -2.74
CA ILE A 66 -9.81 0.22 -3.05
C ILE A 66 -11.28 0.47 -3.36
N ASN A 67 -11.98 1.18 -2.49
CA ASN A 67 -13.36 1.59 -2.76
C ASN A 67 -13.37 2.95 -3.44
N VAL A 68 -14.04 3.07 -4.57
CA VAL A 68 -14.23 4.34 -5.27
C VAL A 68 -15.71 4.66 -5.28
N TYR A 69 -16.07 5.83 -4.76
CA TYR A 69 -17.44 6.26 -4.59
C TYR A 69 -17.80 7.30 -5.64
N VAL A 70 -18.81 7.02 -6.44
CA VAL A 70 -19.25 7.84 -7.57
C VAL A 70 -20.75 8.16 -7.41
N PRO A 71 -21.28 9.21 -8.05
CA PRO A 71 -22.71 9.47 -8.05
C PRO A 71 -23.47 8.40 -8.85
N LEU A 72 -24.78 8.30 -8.60
CA LEU A 72 -25.64 7.34 -9.29
C LEU A 72 -25.68 7.57 -10.81
N GLU A 73 -25.50 8.82 -11.24
CA GLU A 73 -25.54 9.26 -12.62
C GLU A 73 -24.25 8.95 -13.39
N GLU A 74 -23.15 8.60 -12.70
CA GLU A 74 -21.86 8.32 -13.34
C GLU A 74 -21.95 7.06 -14.20
N LYS A 75 -21.64 7.23 -15.49
CA LYS A 75 -21.69 6.21 -16.54
C LYS A 75 -20.32 5.60 -16.81
N SER A 76 -19.24 6.30 -16.48
CA SER A 76 -17.85 5.89 -16.70
C SER A 76 -17.31 4.96 -15.60
N ARG A 77 -18.18 4.27 -14.86
CA ARG A 77 -17.78 3.39 -13.75
C ARG A 77 -16.74 2.33 -14.15
N ASN A 78 -16.91 1.72 -15.33
CA ASN A 78 -15.98 0.72 -15.82
C ASN A 78 -14.61 1.32 -16.18
N GLU A 79 -14.59 2.55 -16.70
CA GLU A 79 -13.35 3.27 -17.00
C GLU A 79 -12.63 3.65 -15.69
N ILE A 80 -13.38 4.09 -14.68
CA ILE A 80 -12.86 4.39 -13.35
C ILE A 80 -12.24 3.15 -12.72
N VAL A 81 -12.92 1.99 -12.76
CA VAL A 81 -12.34 0.71 -12.29
C VAL A 81 -11.01 0.44 -13.01
N THR A 82 -11.01 0.49 -14.34
CA THR A 82 -9.84 0.18 -15.17
C THR A 82 -8.66 1.12 -14.89
N SER A 83 -8.94 2.41 -14.71
CA SER A 83 -7.92 3.42 -14.40
C SER A 83 -7.32 3.19 -13.02
N PHE A 84 -8.14 2.97 -11.99
CA PHE A 84 -7.65 2.65 -10.64
C PHE A 84 -6.89 1.32 -10.60
N GLU A 85 -7.31 0.30 -11.35
CA GLU A 85 -6.58 -0.96 -11.48
C GLU A 85 -5.22 -0.76 -12.16
N ARG A 86 -5.14 0.10 -13.17
CA ARG A 86 -3.86 0.42 -13.83
C ARG A 86 -2.90 1.13 -12.86
N ILE A 87 -3.41 2.10 -12.09
CA ILE A 87 -2.62 2.83 -11.08
C ILE A 87 -2.16 1.87 -9.97
N SER A 88 -3.06 1.02 -9.45
CA SER A 88 -2.71 0.04 -8.42
C SER A 88 -1.63 -0.93 -8.91
N GLN A 89 -1.71 -1.38 -10.17
CA GLN A 89 -0.69 -2.24 -10.76
C GLN A 89 0.66 -1.54 -10.92
N LYS A 90 0.67 -0.26 -11.30
CA LYS A 90 1.89 0.57 -11.47
C LYS A 90 2.67 0.68 -10.16
N TYR A 91 1.97 0.82 -9.03
CA TYR A 91 2.58 0.94 -7.70
C TYR A 91 2.74 -0.38 -6.94
N GLY A 92 2.53 -1.52 -7.62
CA GLY A 92 2.77 -2.84 -7.04
C GLY A 92 1.66 -3.35 -6.12
N MET A 93 0.48 -2.75 -6.17
CA MET A 93 -0.72 -3.09 -5.38
C MET A 93 -1.65 -4.04 -6.16
N LYS A 94 -1.06 -5.00 -6.88
CA LYS A 94 -1.77 -5.89 -7.83
C LYS A 94 -2.76 -6.84 -7.15
N ASP A 95 -2.58 -7.05 -5.85
CA ASP A 95 -3.41 -7.89 -5.01
C ASP A 95 -4.61 -7.13 -4.41
N PHE A 96 -4.76 -5.84 -4.72
CA PHE A 96 -5.89 -5.03 -4.30
C PHE A 96 -7.04 -5.13 -5.31
N GLU A 97 -8.24 -5.37 -4.79
CA GLU A 97 -9.48 -5.37 -5.56
C GLU A 97 -10.05 -3.94 -5.62
N VAL A 98 -10.33 -3.44 -6.83
CA VAL A 98 -10.95 -2.11 -7.03
C VAL A 98 -12.47 -2.27 -7.10
N LYS A 99 -13.20 -1.58 -6.22
CA LYS A 99 -14.66 -1.59 -6.15
C LYS A 99 -15.23 -0.20 -6.37
N VAL A 100 -15.86 0.01 -7.52
CA VAL A 100 -16.64 1.23 -7.77
C VAL A 100 -18.05 1.06 -7.23
N LYS A 101 -18.44 1.91 -6.28
CA LYS A 101 -19.75 1.94 -5.64
C LYS A 101 -20.44 3.25 -6.00
N ALA A 102 -21.66 3.14 -6.51
CA ALA A 102 -22.47 4.30 -6.77
C ALA A 102 -23.29 4.65 -5.52
N ILE A 103 -23.18 5.90 -5.06
CA ILE A 103 -23.81 6.37 -3.82
C ILE A 103 -24.58 7.67 -4.06
N LYS A 104 -25.55 7.94 -3.18
CA LYS A 104 -26.20 9.25 -3.11
C LYS A 104 -25.40 10.18 -2.23
N LYS A 105 -25.49 11.48 -2.49
CA LYS A 105 -24.90 12.52 -1.64
C LYS A 105 -25.45 12.39 -0.22
N GLY A 106 -24.58 12.10 0.75
CA GLY A 106 -24.92 11.89 2.16
C GLY A 106 -24.92 10.44 2.63
N ASP A 107 -24.71 9.47 1.73
CA ASP A 107 -24.51 8.07 2.13
C ASP A 107 -23.20 7.90 2.91
N PRO A 108 -23.13 6.97 3.88
CA PRO A 108 -21.92 6.70 4.63
C PRO A 108 -20.84 6.11 3.72
N ILE A 109 -19.65 6.73 3.75
CA ILE A 109 -18.47 6.30 3.01
C ILE A 109 -17.63 5.42 3.93
N GLU A 110 -17.36 4.18 3.50
CA GLU A 110 -16.39 3.33 4.18
C GLU A 110 -14.99 3.67 3.68
N ASN A 111 -14.22 4.36 4.53
CA ASN A 111 -12.77 4.51 4.39
C ASN A 111 -12.06 3.24 4.89
#